data_AF-A0A9D7WY24-F1
#
_entry.id   AF-A0A9D7WY24-F1
#
_cell.length_a   1.000
_cell.length_b   1.000
_cell.length_c   1.000
_cell.angle_alpha   90.00
_cell.angle_beta   90.00
_cell.angle_gamma   90.00
#
_symmetry.space_group_name_H-M   'P 1'
#
loop_
_entity.id
_entity.type
_entity.pdbx_description
1 polymer ?
#
loop_
_entity_poly.entity_id
_entity_poly.type
_entity_poly.pdbx_seq_one_letter_code
_entity_poly.pdbx_strand_id
1 'polypeptide(L)'
;MVNKVFFCFSISFLAITSTVASEWNADSLVRSIPSRVTRSPGMFASYLETTFAIDEERVKALYIWLAKEINYDVKRTDSPIRFESMGELVDFTLRSKHGVCQGYAEVFKNICERMGIKAFTIHGYTKADDKIKTDQGHAWNAAKISGRWYLFDPTWGSGYVNGNRYCKSFSLDFYKAPPDSLIATHMPFDPLWQLKPYPVNHSEFLAGVKKGEEFFNYPDSLDLYFTQEKIERAEGSIRRAKKMNVEIRELNRLYRKFTSYISDIRSNYYIDIYNNAVHAMHAAVDYFNEYQSQLGIRNSDPKKLRELLSSSRNMAELAYREIIRIVPGSYVTSAEIRSFRGDITSLKKAIASELKHRQ
;
A
#
# COMPACT_ATOMS: atom_id res chain seq x y z
N MET A 1 79.42 9.82 18.54
CA MET A 1 78.15 9.27 18.00
C MET A 1 77.01 10.13 18.53
N VAL A 2 76.39 10.90 17.64
CA VAL A 2 75.38 11.93 17.99
C VAL A 2 74.00 11.36 17.70
N ASN A 3 73.17 11.18 18.75
CA ASN A 3 71.78 10.78 18.62
C ASN A 3 70.92 11.99 18.23
N LYS A 4 70.30 11.96 17.04
CA LYS A 4 69.24 12.89 16.63
C LYS A 4 67.88 12.27 16.98
N VAL A 5 67.14 12.92 17.87
CA VAL A 5 65.73 12.63 18.13
C VAL A 5 64.89 13.44 17.14
N PHE A 6 64.09 12.76 16.31
CA PHE A 6 63.09 13.39 15.44
C PHE A 6 61.72 13.35 16.14
N PHE A 7 61.14 14.52 16.38
CA PHE A 7 59.77 14.68 16.88
C PHE A 7 58.83 14.83 15.66
N CYS A 8 58.01 13.82 15.38
CA CYS A 8 56.94 13.91 14.39
C CYS A 8 55.69 14.51 15.05
N PHE A 9 55.38 15.77 14.73
CA PHE A 9 54.07 16.36 15.01
C PHE A 9 53.08 15.92 13.91
N SER A 10 52.18 14.99 14.23
CA SER A 10 51.02 14.69 13.41
C SER A 10 49.96 15.77 13.65
N ILE A 11 49.76 16.65 12.67
CA ILE A 11 48.62 17.59 12.64
C ILE A 11 47.41 16.81 12.13
N SER A 12 46.54 16.40 13.06
CA SER A 12 45.24 15.82 12.75
C SER A 12 44.33 16.92 12.21
N PHE A 13 44.09 16.94 10.89
CA PHE A 13 43.03 17.76 10.30
C PHE A 13 41.68 17.15 10.69
N LEU A 14 41.06 17.67 11.75
CA LEU A 14 39.66 17.40 12.06
C LEU A 14 38.81 18.19 11.06
N ALA A 15 38.35 17.54 10.00
CA ALA A 15 37.35 18.11 9.10
C ALA A 15 36.00 18.16 9.85
N ILE A 16 35.71 19.31 10.47
CA ILE A 16 34.36 19.61 10.93
C ILE A 16 33.54 19.94 9.68
N THR A 17 32.91 18.94 9.08
CA THR A 17 31.83 19.18 8.13
C THR A 17 30.59 19.54 8.92
N SER A 18 30.40 20.83 9.19
CA SER A 18 29.10 21.34 9.61
C SER A 18 28.14 21.25 8.41
N THR A 19 27.43 20.14 8.29
CA THR A 19 26.22 20.11 7.46
C THR A 19 25.18 20.96 8.16
N VAL A 20 25.13 22.24 7.80
CA VAL A 20 23.93 23.05 7.99
C VAL A 20 22.89 22.40 7.09
N ALA A 21 22.07 21.51 7.65
CA ALA A 21 20.83 21.12 6.99
C ALA A 21 20.08 22.41 6.73
N SER A 22 19.94 22.82 5.47
CA SER A 22 19.12 23.96 5.13
C SER A 22 17.74 23.70 5.71
N GLU A 23 17.28 24.56 6.62
CA GLU A 23 15.91 24.45 7.12
C GLU A 23 14.99 24.66 5.92
N TRP A 24 14.28 23.61 5.53
CA TRP A 24 13.30 23.67 4.45
C TRP A 24 12.22 24.68 4.86
N ASN A 25 12.18 25.84 4.22
CA ASN A 25 11.04 26.74 4.36
C ASN A 25 9.83 26.11 3.65
N ALA A 26 8.88 25.64 4.45
CA ALA A 26 7.71 24.91 3.97
C ALA A 26 6.83 25.75 3.03
N ASP A 27 6.72 27.07 3.26
CA ASP A 27 5.94 27.96 2.38
C ASP A 27 6.63 28.18 1.04
N SER A 28 7.94 28.41 1.05
CA SER A 28 8.73 28.56 -0.18
C SER A 28 8.68 27.30 -1.04
N LEU A 29 8.80 26.13 -0.42
CA LEU A 29 8.68 24.84 -1.09
C LEU A 29 7.32 24.66 -1.76
N VAL A 30 6.23 24.92 -1.03
CA VAL A 30 4.89 24.73 -1.58
C VAL A 30 4.64 25.69 -2.75
N ARG A 31 5.12 26.93 -2.66
CA ARG A 31 5.04 27.92 -3.74
C ARG A 31 5.83 27.52 -4.98
N SER A 32 6.91 26.74 -4.84
CA SER A 32 7.72 26.30 -5.99
C SER A 32 7.09 25.13 -6.76
N ILE A 33 6.17 24.37 -6.16
CA ILE A 33 5.51 23.22 -6.79
C ILE A 33 4.33 23.73 -7.66
N PRO A 34 4.35 23.56 -9.00
CA PRO A 34 3.28 24.07 -9.85
C PRO A 34 1.93 23.38 -9.59
N SER A 35 0.87 24.15 -9.37
CA SER A 35 -0.47 23.61 -9.07
C SER A 35 -1.03 22.64 -10.14
N ARG A 36 -0.56 22.75 -11.39
CA ARG A 36 -0.95 21.84 -12.48
C ARG A 36 -0.41 20.42 -12.26
N VAL A 37 0.81 20.27 -11.73
CA VAL A 37 1.40 18.93 -11.54
C VAL A 37 0.74 18.18 -10.40
N THR A 38 0.24 18.90 -9.39
CA THR A 38 -0.35 18.31 -8.19
C THR A 38 -1.80 17.82 -8.40
N ARG A 39 -2.38 18.02 -9.59
CA ARG A 39 -3.74 17.56 -9.93
C ARG A 39 -3.80 16.14 -10.49
N SER A 40 -2.64 15.52 -10.72
CA SER A 40 -2.52 14.15 -11.21
C SER A 40 -1.46 13.42 -10.38
N PRO A 41 -1.75 12.21 -9.87
CA PRO A 41 -0.76 11.46 -9.10
C PRO A 41 0.53 11.18 -9.87
N GLY A 42 0.42 10.85 -11.16
CA GLY A 42 1.59 10.57 -12.00
C GLY A 42 2.46 11.80 -12.26
N MET A 43 1.84 12.93 -12.58
CA MET A 43 2.58 14.19 -12.79
C MET A 43 3.25 14.67 -11.51
N PHE A 44 2.56 14.53 -10.37
CA PHE A 44 3.10 14.97 -9.10
C PHE A 44 4.31 14.12 -8.68
N ALA A 45 4.19 12.79 -8.76
CA ALA A 45 5.30 11.87 -8.49
C ALA A 45 6.50 12.16 -9.39
N SER A 46 6.28 12.27 -10.71
CA SER A 46 7.34 12.58 -11.67
C SER A 46 8.03 13.93 -11.41
N TYR A 47 7.26 14.95 -11.02
CA TYR A 47 7.83 16.24 -10.62
C TYR A 47 8.73 16.11 -9.39
N LEU A 48 8.28 15.41 -8.34
CA LEU A 48 9.09 15.20 -7.13
C LEU A 48 10.36 14.39 -7.42
N GLU A 49 10.26 13.34 -8.23
CA GLU A 49 11.39 12.49 -8.61
C GLU A 49 12.48 13.24 -9.37
N THR A 50 12.09 14.14 -10.26
CA THR A 50 13.00 14.95 -11.10
C THR A 50 13.55 16.17 -10.37
N THR A 51 12.80 16.71 -9.40
CA THR A 51 13.20 17.90 -8.63
C THR A 51 14.12 17.55 -7.47
N PHE A 52 13.88 16.43 -6.78
CA PHE A 52 14.61 16.04 -5.58
C PHE A 52 15.43 14.78 -5.82
N ALA A 53 16.70 14.82 -5.45
CA ALA A 53 17.67 13.79 -5.82
C ALA A 53 17.49 12.50 -5.00
N ILE A 54 17.11 12.63 -3.72
CA ILE A 54 17.04 11.51 -2.78
C ILE A 54 15.63 11.32 -2.21
N ASP A 55 15.30 10.07 -1.86
CA ASP A 55 13.99 9.68 -1.33
C ASP A 55 13.57 10.48 -0.10
N GLU A 56 14.52 10.82 0.78
CA GLU A 56 14.23 11.64 1.97
C GLU A 56 13.64 13.00 1.62
N GLU A 57 14.22 13.69 0.63
CA GLU A 57 13.75 14.99 0.15
C GLU A 57 12.42 14.88 -0.59
N ARG A 58 12.24 13.84 -1.41
CA ARG A 58 10.98 13.55 -2.13
C ARG A 58 9.82 13.34 -1.15
N VAL A 59 10.03 12.51 -0.13
CA VAL A 59 9.00 12.22 0.89
C VAL A 59 8.74 13.43 1.78
N LYS A 60 9.79 14.20 2.12
CA LYS A 60 9.62 15.46 2.87
C LYS A 60 8.80 16.48 2.09
N ALA A 61 9.08 16.64 0.79
CA ALA A 61 8.33 17.53 -0.07
C ALA A 61 6.85 17.13 -0.18
N LEU A 62 6.59 15.84 -0.38
CA LEU A 62 5.24 15.29 -0.41
C LEU A 62 4.50 15.53 0.92
N TYR A 63 5.12 15.21 2.06
CA TYR A 63 4.52 15.42 3.38
C TYR A 63 4.18 16.90 3.59
N ILE A 64 5.12 17.79 3.33
CA ILE A 64 4.92 19.23 3.50
C ILE A 64 3.78 19.71 2.60
N TRP A 65 3.78 19.32 1.33
CA TRP A 65 2.73 19.70 0.40
C TRP A 65 1.36 19.23 0.89
N LEU A 66 1.23 17.98 1.32
CA LEU A 66 -0.03 17.45 1.85
C LEU A 66 -0.50 18.24 3.07
N ALA A 67 0.38 18.45 4.04
CA ALA A 67 0.06 19.15 5.29
C ALA A 67 -0.28 20.64 5.06
N LYS A 68 0.29 21.26 4.02
CA LYS A 68 0.08 22.69 3.73
C LYS A 68 -0.99 22.97 2.69
N GLU A 69 -1.29 22.07 1.78
CA GLU A 69 -2.21 22.35 0.66
C GLU A 69 -3.57 21.67 0.80
N ILE A 70 -3.65 20.52 1.48
CA ILE A 70 -4.93 19.86 1.73
C ILE A 70 -5.58 20.48 2.98
N ASN A 71 -6.90 20.63 2.94
CA ASN A 71 -7.71 21.09 4.06
C ASN A 71 -8.54 19.93 4.61
N TYR A 72 -8.56 19.78 5.94
CA TYR A 72 -9.33 18.73 6.57
C TYR A 72 -10.83 19.01 6.46
N ASP A 73 -11.57 18.06 5.90
CA ASP A 73 -13.00 18.22 5.65
C ASP A 73 -13.82 17.63 6.80
N VAL A 74 -14.05 18.45 7.84
CA VAL A 74 -14.79 18.04 9.04
C VAL A 74 -16.21 17.59 8.69
N LYS A 75 -16.88 18.20 7.72
CA LYS A 75 -18.26 17.80 7.36
C LYS A 75 -18.33 16.38 6.79
N ARG A 76 -17.25 15.95 6.11
CA ARG A 76 -17.16 14.61 5.52
C ARG A 76 -16.85 13.51 6.53
N THR A 77 -16.51 13.83 7.78
CA THR A 77 -16.43 12.80 8.84
C THR A 77 -17.82 12.25 9.16
N ASP A 78 -18.84 13.11 9.14
CA ASP A 78 -20.22 12.76 9.47
C ASP A 78 -21.00 12.31 8.22
N SER A 79 -20.70 12.92 7.07
CA SER A 79 -21.32 12.60 5.77
C SER A 79 -20.26 12.16 4.75
N PRO A 80 -19.76 10.92 4.83
CA PRO A 80 -18.69 10.46 3.96
C PRO A 80 -19.17 10.31 2.51
N ILE A 81 -18.35 10.78 1.57
CA ILE A 81 -18.52 10.48 0.15
C ILE A 81 -18.07 9.03 -0.09
N ARG A 82 -18.88 8.28 -0.84
CA ARG A 82 -18.49 6.95 -1.31
C ARG A 82 -17.71 7.11 -2.62
N PHE A 83 -16.51 6.55 -2.64
CA PHE A 83 -15.68 6.44 -3.83
C PHE A 83 -15.71 4.99 -4.30
N GLU A 84 -15.73 4.78 -5.61
CA GLU A 84 -15.73 3.45 -6.23
C GLU A 84 -14.35 2.78 -6.14
N SER A 85 -13.28 3.59 -6.02
CA SER A 85 -11.92 3.09 -5.87
C SER A 85 -11.03 4.01 -5.04
N MET A 86 -9.90 3.49 -4.57
CA MET A 86 -8.87 4.32 -3.93
C MET A 86 -8.25 5.33 -4.90
N GLY A 87 -8.19 5.03 -6.20
CA GLY A 87 -7.72 5.96 -7.23
C GLY A 87 -8.61 7.20 -7.32
N GLU A 88 -9.94 7.00 -7.27
CA GLU A 88 -10.91 8.10 -7.28
C GLU A 88 -10.76 8.99 -6.02
N LEU A 89 -10.58 8.40 -4.84
CA LEU A 89 -10.32 9.14 -3.60
C LEU A 89 -9.04 9.99 -3.71
N VAL A 90 -7.97 9.43 -4.27
CA VAL A 90 -6.69 10.13 -4.48
C VAL A 90 -6.87 11.31 -5.44
N ASP A 91 -7.50 11.08 -6.59
CA ASP A 91 -7.76 12.13 -7.58
C ASP A 91 -8.66 13.24 -7.00
N PHE A 92 -9.71 12.84 -6.27
CA PHE A 92 -10.60 13.76 -5.58
C PHE A 92 -9.84 14.63 -4.59
N THR A 93 -9.01 14.05 -3.74
CA THR A 93 -8.25 14.75 -2.70
C THR A 93 -7.28 15.75 -3.31
N LEU A 94 -6.53 15.34 -4.35
CA LEU A 94 -5.58 16.20 -5.07
C LEU A 94 -6.27 17.39 -5.78
N ARG A 95 -7.38 17.13 -6.47
CA ARG A 95 -8.07 18.16 -7.27
C ARG A 95 -8.86 19.13 -6.41
N SER A 96 -9.57 18.62 -5.41
CA SER A 96 -10.39 19.45 -4.51
C SER A 96 -9.57 20.14 -3.43
N LYS A 97 -8.36 19.65 -3.13
CA LYS A 97 -7.55 20.04 -1.96
C LYS A 97 -8.29 19.89 -0.63
N HIS A 98 -9.21 18.93 -0.56
CA HIS A 98 -9.99 18.61 0.63
C HIS A 98 -10.02 17.10 0.85
N GLY A 99 -9.97 16.67 2.10
CA GLY A 99 -10.06 15.26 2.45
C GLY A 99 -10.18 15.04 3.96
N VAL A 100 -10.58 13.83 4.33
CA VAL A 100 -10.41 13.30 5.69
C VAL A 100 -9.12 12.49 5.77
N CYS A 101 -8.77 11.94 6.95
CA CYS A 101 -7.48 11.27 7.18
C CYS A 101 -7.12 10.21 6.11
N GLN A 102 -8.09 9.43 5.65
CA GLN A 102 -7.87 8.45 4.58
C GLN A 102 -7.42 9.09 3.25
N GLY A 103 -7.96 10.25 2.88
CA GLY A 103 -7.55 10.96 1.66
C GLY A 103 -6.09 11.41 1.72
N TYR A 104 -5.66 11.96 2.86
CA TYR A 104 -4.26 12.31 3.09
C TYR A 104 -3.36 11.08 2.99
N ALA A 105 -3.74 9.99 3.67
CA ALA A 105 -2.93 8.80 3.76
C ALA A 105 -2.81 8.06 2.42
N GLU A 106 -3.90 7.98 1.65
CA GLU A 106 -3.89 7.34 0.33
C GLU A 106 -3.14 8.17 -0.70
N VAL A 107 -3.22 9.51 -0.67
CA VAL A 107 -2.37 10.34 -1.56
C VAL A 107 -0.90 10.14 -1.20
N PHE A 108 -0.53 10.18 0.08
CA PHE A 108 0.86 9.95 0.51
C PHE A 108 1.38 8.61 -0.01
N LYS A 109 0.65 7.52 0.26
CA LYS A 109 1.01 6.17 -0.20
C LYS A 109 1.12 6.11 -1.72
N ASN A 110 0.11 6.62 -2.45
CA ASN A 110 0.06 6.52 -3.91
C ASN A 110 1.23 7.24 -4.58
N ILE A 111 1.59 8.44 -4.11
CA ILE A 111 2.71 9.20 -4.67
C ILE A 111 4.05 8.54 -4.30
N CYS A 112 4.24 8.05 -3.08
CA CYS A 112 5.43 7.28 -2.70
C CYS A 112 5.62 6.05 -3.58
N GLU A 113 4.58 5.23 -3.76
CA GLU A 113 4.65 4.00 -4.57
C GLU A 113 5.00 4.32 -6.04
N ARG A 114 4.51 5.43 -6.59
CA ARG A 114 4.85 5.90 -7.94
C ARG A 114 6.29 6.37 -8.09
N MET A 115 6.93 6.79 -7.00
CA MET A 115 8.36 7.12 -6.95
C MET A 115 9.24 5.91 -6.60
N GLY A 116 8.68 4.68 -6.63
CA GLY A 116 9.39 3.46 -6.24
C GLY A 116 9.63 3.29 -4.73
N ILE A 117 9.04 4.16 -3.89
CA ILE A 117 9.21 4.13 -2.44
C ILE A 117 8.12 3.25 -1.82
N LYS A 118 8.51 2.18 -1.12
CA LYS A 118 7.56 1.32 -0.42
C LYS A 118 6.84 2.13 0.66
N ALA A 119 5.51 2.19 0.58
CA ALA A 119 4.66 2.88 1.54
C ALA A 119 3.44 2.03 1.92
N PHE A 120 2.86 2.32 3.07
CA PHE A 120 1.70 1.62 3.59
C PHE A 120 0.74 2.59 4.31
N THR A 121 -0.56 2.37 4.13
CA THR A 121 -1.61 3.07 4.89
C THR A 121 -1.91 2.27 6.14
N ILE A 122 -1.64 2.86 7.30
CA ILE A 122 -1.90 2.25 8.60
C ILE A 122 -3.29 2.66 9.05
N HIS A 123 -4.11 1.67 9.41
CA HIS A 123 -5.44 1.87 9.97
C HIS A 123 -5.43 1.62 11.49
N GLY A 124 -6.11 2.49 12.22
CA GLY A 124 -6.19 2.41 13.66
C GLY A 124 -7.18 3.41 14.25
N TYR A 125 -6.84 3.93 15.41
CA TYR A 125 -7.57 5.01 16.07
C TYR A 125 -6.62 5.91 16.85
N THR A 126 -7.13 7.05 17.29
CA THR A 126 -6.36 8.03 18.05
C THR A 126 -6.98 8.34 19.40
N LYS A 127 -6.13 8.88 20.28
CA LYS A 127 -6.46 9.43 21.59
C LYS A 127 -6.02 10.89 21.64
N ALA A 128 -6.89 11.75 22.17
CA ALA A 128 -6.58 13.14 22.50
C ALA A 128 -7.15 13.45 23.90
N ASP A 129 -6.39 14.13 24.75
CA ASP A 129 -6.76 14.42 26.15
C ASP A 129 -7.26 13.17 26.91
N ASP A 130 -6.54 12.06 26.72
CA ASP A 130 -6.87 10.73 27.26
C ASP A 130 -8.22 10.13 26.84
N LYS A 131 -8.92 10.75 25.89
CA LYS A 131 -10.17 10.25 25.32
C LYS A 131 -9.95 9.61 23.97
N ILE A 132 -10.46 8.38 23.81
CA ILE A 132 -10.46 7.67 22.55
C ILE A 132 -11.48 8.31 21.61
N LYS A 133 -11.09 8.55 20.35
CA LYS A 133 -12.04 8.88 19.27
C LYS A 133 -12.58 7.61 18.64
N THR A 134 -13.51 6.93 19.34
CA THR A 134 -14.03 5.60 18.95
C THR A 134 -14.96 5.60 17.74
N ASP A 135 -15.47 6.76 17.33
CA ASP A 135 -16.48 6.92 16.29
C ASP A 135 -15.88 7.02 14.88
N GLN A 136 -14.69 7.61 14.75
CA GLN A 136 -14.13 7.99 13.44
C GLN A 136 -12.99 7.08 12.95
N GLY A 137 -12.28 6.39 13.86
CA GLY A 137 -11.02 5.72 13.50
C GLY A 137 -9.98 6.72 12.97
N HIS A 138 -8.85 6.23 12.48
CA HIS A 138 -7.84 7.09 11.87
C HIS A 138 -6.99 6.33 10.86
N ALA A 139 -6.41 7.06 9.90
CA ALA A 139 -5.50 6.54 8.89
C ALA A 139 -4.27 7.43 8.75
N TRP A 140 -3.09 6.82 8.75
CA TRP A 140 -1.79 7.48 8.59
C TRP A 140 -0.85 6.57 7.79
N ASN A 141 0.46 6.85 7.74
CA ASN A 141 1.37 6.14 6.85
C ASN A 141 2.65 5.62 7.51
N ALA A 142 3.21 4.59 6.86
CA ALA A 142 4.62 4.25 6.95
C ALA A 142 5.27 4.31 5.56
N ALA A 143 6.55 4.67 5.49
CA ALA A 143 7.36 4.59 4.28
C ALA A 143 8.77 4.09 4.57
N LYS A 144 9.36 3.33 3.62
CA LYS A 144 10.74 2.84 3.71
C LYS A 144 11.68 3.81 2.99
N ILE A 145 12.49 4.55 3.75
CA ILE A 145 13.48 5.50 3.24
C ILE A 145 14.87 4.97 3.60
N SER A 146 15.77 4.88 2.62
CA SER A 146 17.16 4.41 2.83
C SER A 146 17.23 3.10 3.61
N GLY A 147 16.35 2.15 3.29
CA GLY A 147 16.30 0.84 3.95
C GLY A 147 15.57 0.78 5.29
N ARG A 148 15.13 1.91 5.87
CA ARG A 148 14.47 1.96 7.19
C ARG A 148 13.02 2.43 7.09
N TRP A 149 12.15 1.86 7.91
CA TRP A 149 10.75 2.25 8.01
C TRP A 149 10.59 3.44 8.95
N TYR A 150 9.81 4.43 8.50
CA TYR A 150 9.44 5.62 9.26
C TYR A 150 7.93 5.82 9.24
N LEU A 151 7.41 6.51 10.26
CA LEU A 151 5.99 6.80 10.41
C LEU A 151 5.69 8.25 10.05
N PHE A 152 4.52 8.46 9.44
CA PHE A 152 4.08 9.77 8.97
C PHE A 152 2.59 9.94 9.25
N ASP A 153 2.18 11.11 9.73
CA ASP A 153 0.78 11.53 9.71
C ASP A 153 0.64 12.94 9.11
N PRO A 154 0.46 13.06 7.78
CA PRO A 154 0.24 14.36 7.15
C PRO A 154 -1.10 15.00 7.55
N THR A 155 -2.03 14.26 8.16
CA THR A 155 -3.30 14.80 8.66
C THR A 155 -3.09 15.59 9.94
N TRP A 156 -2.46 15.01 10.96
CA TRP A 156 -2.16 15.74 12.20
C TRP A 156 -1.05 16.77 11.99
N GLY A 157 -0.18 16.55 10.98
CA GLY A 157 0.77 17.56 10.52
C GLY A 157 0.13 18.78 9.84
N SER A 158 -1.12 18.71 9.38
CA SER A 158 -1.79 19.82 8.69
C SER A 158 -2.47 20.80 9.66
N GLY A 159 -2.90 20.31 10.82
CA GLY A 159 -3.55 21.09 11.85
C GLY A 159 -4.44 20.24 12.76
N TYR A 160 -5.46 20.87 13.33
CA TYR A 160 -6.36 20.23 14.29
C TYR A 160 -7.81 20.67 14.08
N VAL A 161 -8.74 19.98 14.72
CA VAL A 161 -10.16 20.33 14.71
C VAL A 161 -10.54 20.93 16.07
N ASN A 162 -11.10 22.13 16.05
CA ASN A 162 -11.66 22.80 17.23
C ASN A 162 -13.17 22.96 17.05
N GLY A 163 -13.95 22.25 17.87
CA GLY A 163 -15.39 22.12 17.65
C GLY A 163 -15.68 21.46 16.31
N ASN A 164 -16.41 22.15 15.43
CA ASN A 164 -16.73 21.67 14.08
C ASN A 164 -15.95 22.40 12.97
N ARG A 165 -14.78 22.97 13.31
CA ARG A 165 -13.94 23.76 12.41
C ARG A 165 -12.53 23.20 12.35
N TYR A 166 -12.01 23.06 11.14
CA TYR A 166 -10.60 22.78 10.90
C TYR A 166 -9.76 24.05 11.08
N CYS A 167 -8.71 23.94 11.90
CA CYS A 167 -7.71 24.96 12.18
C CYS A 167 -6.38 24.51 11.60
N LYS A 168 -5.92 25.19 10.56
CA LYS A 168 -4.64 24.89 9.91
C LYS A 168 -3.48 25.28 10.81
N SER A 169 -2.59 24.34 11.08
CA SER A 169 -1.42 24.52 11.92
C SER A 169 -0.37 23.51 11.50
N PHE A 170 0.45 23.90 10.51
CA PHE A 170 1.47 23.03 9.96
C PHE A 170 2.50 22.62 11.02
N SER A 171 2.80 21.32 11.11
CA SER A 171 3.83 20.76 11.98
C SER A 171 4.61 19.63 11.30
N LEU A 172 5.91 19.56 11.63
CA LEU A 172 6.79 18.46 11.27
C LEU A 172 6.88 17.37 12.36
N ASP A 173 6.16 17.51 13.49
CA ASP A 173 6.17 16.52 14.58
C ASP A 173 5.71 15.13 14.13
N PHE A 174 4.87 15.09 13.08
CA PHE A 174 4.34 13.88 12.47
C PHE A 174 5.09 13.46 11.20
N TYR A 175 6.24 14.06 10.88
CA TYR A 175 7.14 13.64 9.80
C TYR A 175 8.28 12.78 10.37
N LYS A 176 8.44 11.54 9.86
CA LYS A 176 9.38 10.54 10.42
C LYS A 176 9.24 10.43 11.95
N ALA A 177 7.99 10.46 12.44
CA ALA A 177 7.68 10.49 13.86
C ALA A 177 8.29 9.27 14.57
N PRO A 178 8.99 9.45 15.72
CA PRO A 178 9.50 8.33 16.49
C PRO A 178 8.36 7.39 16.93
N PRO A 179 8.52 6.05 16.82
CA PRO A 179 7.52 5.09 17.25
C PRO A 179 6.97 5.31 18.67
N ASP A 180 7.85 5.64 19.63
CA ASP A 180 7.47 5.89 21.02
C ASP A 180 6.64 7.17 21.20
N SER A 181 6.88 8.18 20.36
CA SER A 181 6.09 9.42 20.36
C SER A 181 4.74 9.19 19.71
N LEU A 182 4.69 8.48 18.57
CA LEU A 182 3.45 8.29 17.83
C LEU A 182 2.48 7.35 18.56
N ILE A 183 2.98 6.25 19.17
CA ILE A 183 2.14 5.30 19.92
C ILE A 183 1.52 5.90 21.18
N ALA A 184 1.93 7.09 21.62
CA ALA A 184 1.27 7.78 22.72
C ALA A 184 -0.14 8.29 22.34
N THR A 185 -0.40 8.49 21.04
CA THR A 185 -1.65 9.05 20.53
C THR A 185 -2.28 8.22 19.41
N HIS A 186 -1.51 7.40 18.68
CA HIS A 186 -1.97 6.62 17.52
C HIS A 186 -1.80 5.13 17.76
N MET A 187 -2.91 4.41 17.84
CA MET A 187 -2.91 2.96 18.05
C MET A 187 -3.33 2.24 16.76
N PRO A 188 -2.41 1.54 16.07
CA PRO A 188 -2.75 0.75 14.89
C PRO A 188 -3.54 -0.51 15.28
N PHE A 189 -4.40 -0.99 14.38
CA PHE A 189 -5.06 -2.30 14.58
C PHE A 189 -4.06 -3.45 14.43
N ASP A 190 -3.12 -3.32 13.51
CA ASP A 190 -2.06 -4.30 13.31
C ASP A 190 -0.77 -3.84 14.01
N PRO A 191 -0.31 -4.56 15.05
CA PRO A 191 0.85 -4.16 15.85
C PRO A 191 2.16 -4.10 15.06
N LEU A 192 2.23 -4.73 13.88
CA LEU A 192 3.39 -4.64 12.99
C LEU A 192 3.79 -3.19 12.73
N TRP A 193 2.80 -2.31 12.62
CA TRP A 193 2.98 -0.91 12.26
C TRP A 193 3.25 0.01 13.45
N GLN A 194 3.42 -0.54 14.66
CA GLN A 194 4.00 0.22 15.77
C GLN A 194 5.50 0.40 15.60
N LEU A 195 6.18 -0.43 14.78
CA LEU A 195 7.64 -0.43 14.61
C LEU A 195 8.41 -0.54 15.94
N LYS A 196 7.88 -1.35 16.87
CA LYS A 196 8.43 -1.55 18.21
C LYS A 196 8.72 -3.02 18.48
N PRO A 197 9.82 -3.35 19.17
CA PRO A 197 10.12 -4.71 19.60
C PRO A 197 9.22 -5.17 20.76
N TYR A 198 8.59 -4.23 21.47
CA TYR A 198 7.62 -4.50 22.54
C TYR A 198 6.35 -3.70 22.25
N PRO A 199 5.54 -4.15 21.27
CA PRO A 199 4.34 -3.44 20.85
C PRO A 199 3.30 -3.44 21.97
N VAL A 200 2.65 -2.30 22.14
CA VAL A 200 1.60 -2.06 23.13
C VAL A 200 0.30 -2.70 22.62
N ASN A 201 -0.44 -3.43 23.44
CA ASN A 201 -1.77 -3.94 23.08
C ASN A 201 -2.86 -2.88 23.32
N HIS A 202 -4.10 -3.15 22.91
CA HIS A 202 -5.17 -2.16 23.02
C HIS A 202 -5.47 -1.78 24.48
N SER A 203 -5.47 -2.72 25.41
CA SER A 203 -5.72 -2.43 26.84
C SER A 203 -4.61 -1.61 27.47
N GLU A 204 -3.35 -1.95 27.19
CA GLU A 204 -2.18 -1.21 27.65
C GLU A 204 -2.20 0.24 27.15
N PHE A 205 -2.53 0.45 25.87
CA PHE A 205 -2.65 1.79 25.28
C PHE A 205 -3.71 2.63 26.01
N LEU A 206 -4.84 2.01 26.38
CA LEU A 206 -5.91 2.67 27.14
C LEU A 206 -5.52 2.94 28.59
N ALA A 207 -4.74 2.06 29.21
CA ALA A 207 -4.19 2.25 30.54
C ALA A 207 -3.06 3.30 30.58
N GLY A 208 -2.62 3.83 29.43
CA GLY A 208 -1.52 4.80 29.33
C GLY A 208 -0.12 4.17 29.35
N VAL A 209 -0.03 2.84 29.21
CA VAL A 209 1.22 2.11 29.12
C VAL A 209 1.86 2.35 27.74
N LYS A 210 3.14 2.74 27.72
CA LYS A 210 3.88 3.10 26.49
C LYS A 210 4.83 2.00 25.99
N LYS A 211 4.89 0.87 26.68
CA LYS A 211 5.75 -0.27 26.36
C LYS A 211 4.99 -1.56 26.67
N GLY A 212 4.86 -2.45 25.67
CA GLY A 212 4.23 -3.75 25.88
C GLY A 212 5.14 -4.74 26.59
N GLU A 213 4.57 -5.88 26.93
CA GLU A 213 5.27 -6.95 27.66
C GLU A 213 5.91 -7.99 26.74
N GLU A 214 5.28 -8.32 25.61
CA GLU A 214 5.74 -9.37 24.71
C GLU A 214 6.77 -8.85 23.68
N PHE A 215 7.86 -9.60 23.51
CA PHE A 215 8.81 -9.34 22.44
C PHE A 215 8.22 -9.72 21.07
N PHE A 216 8.41 -8.84 20.09
CA PHE A 216 7.96 -9.00 18.71
C PHE A 216 9.06 -8.51 17.75
N ASN A 217 9.64 -9.44 16.98
CA ASN A 217 10.65 -9.10 15.97
C ASN A 217 10.01 -8.46 14.74
N TYR A 218 9.64 -7.18 14.86
CA TYR A 218 8.95 -6.45 13.80
C TYR A 218 9.79 -6.30 12.50
N PRO A 219 11.13 -6.16 12.51
CA PRO A 219 11.91 -6.11 11.27
C PRO A 219 11.77 -7.38 10.44
N ASP A 220 11.90 -8.56 11.06
CA ASP A 220 11.71 -9.86 10.40
C ASP A 220 10.28 -9.99 9.83
N SER A 221 9.28 -9.61 10.63
CA SER A 221 7.89 -9.63 10.20
C SER A 221 7.61 -8.66 9.04
N LEU A 222 8.29 -7.51 8.98
CA LEU A 222 8.18 -6.58 7.86
C LEU A 222 8.86 -7.13 6.61
N ASP A 223 10.03 -7.76 6.74
CA ASP A 223 10.71 -8.36 5.60
C ASP A 223 9.84 -9.48 4.98
N LEU A 224 9.27 -10.37 5.80
CA LEU A 224 8.29 -11.36 5.36
C LEU A 224 7.03 -10.72 4.76
N TYR A 225 6.51 -9.65 5.37
CA TYR A 225 5.31 -8.97 4.88
C TYR A 225 5.47 -8.51 3.43
N PHE A 226 6.64 -8.00 3.05
CA PHE A 226 6.89 -7.53 1.68
C PHE A 226 7.31 -8.62 0.69
N THR A 227 7.43 -9.89 1.10
CA THR A 227 7.55 -11.04 0.19
C THR A 227 6.21 -11.72 -0.07
N GLN A 228 5.16 -11.37 0.70
CA GLN A 228 3.84 -11.98 0.62
C GLN A 228 2.92 -11.33 -0.42
N GLU A 229 2.03 -12.14 -0.99
CA GLU A 229 0.95 -11.68 -1.84
C GLU A 229 -0.01 -10.77 -1.08
N LYS A 230 -0.82 -10.00 -1.83
CA LYS A 230 -1.78 -9.06 -1.24
C LYS A 230 -2.71 -9.72 -0.22
N ILE A 231 -3.19 -10.93 -0.51
CA ILE A 231 -4.11 -11.66 0.36
C ILE A 231 -3.45 -12.15 1.66
N GLU A 232 -2.25 -12.72 1.55
CA GLU A 232 -1.49 -13.24 2.70
C GLU A 232 -1.14 -12.12 3.69
N ARG A 233 -0.77 -10.95 3.16
CA ARG A 233 -0.57 -9.73 3.94
C ARG A 233 -1.83 -9.34 4.71
N ALA A 234 -2.97 -9.34 4.04
CA ALA A 234 -4.25 -8.95 4.61
C ALA A 234 -4.69 -9.91 5.72
N GLU A 235 -4.57 -11.23 5.49
CA GLU A 235 -4.85 -12.25 6.49
C GLU A 235 -3.88 -12.21 7.67
N GLY A 236 -2.59 -12.01 7.42
CA GLY A 236 -1.58 -11.81 8.46
C GLY A 236 -1.88 -10.61 9.34
N SER A 237 -2.35 -9.52 8.74
CA SER A 237 -2.78 -8.32 9.46
C SER A 237 -3.96 -8.60 10.39
N ILE A 238 -5.00 -9.31 9.91
CA ILE A 238 -6.12 -9.75 10.76
C ILE A 238 -5.64 -10.64 11.89
N ARG A 239 -4.76 -11.62 11.63
CA ARG A 239 -4.27 -12.54 12.68
C ARG A 239 -3.54 -11.80 13.78
N ARG A 240 -2.63 -10.88 13.43
CA ARG A 240 -1.90 -10.06 14.41
C ARG A 240 -2.82 -9.12 15.17
N ALA A 241 -3.76 -8.48 14.47
CA ALA A 241 -4.74 -7.60 15.10
C ALA A 241 -5.63 -8.35 16.11
N LYS A 242 -6.10 -9.56 15.78
CA LYS A 242 -6.84 -10.42 16.71
C LYS A 242 -6.05 -10.75 17.97
N LYS A 243 -4.75 -11.05 17.84
CA LYS A 243 -3.88 -11.35 18.99
C LYS A 243 -3.75 -10.15 19.94
N MET A 244 -3.79 -8.92 19.40
CA MET A 244 -3.70 -7.69 20.20
C MET A 244 -5.03 -7.23 20.80
N ASN A 245 -6.14 -7.78 20.32
CA ASN A 245 -7.48 -7.35 20.70
C ASN A 245 -7.94 -8.06 21.97
N VAL A 246 -7.86 -7.35 23.08
CA VAL A 246 -8.78 -7.60 24.20
C VAL A 246 -10.18 -7.19 23.72
N GLU A 247 -11.23 -7.95 24.03
CA GLU A 247 -12.60 -7.63 23.63
C GLU A 247 -13.09 -6.30 24.22
N ILE A 248 -12.68 -5.18 23.62
CA ILE A 248 -13.10 -3.84 23.99
C ILE A 248 -14.34 -3.53 23.17
N ARG A 249 -15.49 -3.61 23.83
CA ARG A 249 -16.81 -3.43 23.22
C ARG A 249 -16.91 -2.13 22.41
N GLU A 250 -16.27 -1.08 22.89
CA GLU A 250 -16.24 0.26 22.30
C GLU A 250 -15.43 0.31 20.98
N LEU A 251 -14.47 -0.60 20.79
CA LEU A 251 -13.64 -0.70 19.57
C LEU A 251 -14.22 -1.66 18.53
N ASN A 252 -15.22 -2.49 18.88
CA ASN A 252 -15.82 -3.48 17.98
C ASN A 252 -16.36 -2.87 16.68
N ARG A 253 -16.82 -1.61 16.69
CA ARG A 253 -17.27 -0.93 15.47
C ARG A 253 -16.10 -0.64 14.54
N LEU A 254 -14.99 -0.13 15.07
CA LEU A 254 -13.79 0.18 14.29
C LEU A 254 -13.11 -1.09 13.78
N TYR A 255 -13.04 -2.11 14.63
CA TYR A 255 -12.52 -3.41 14.25
C TYR A 255 -13.34 -4.05 13.12
N ARG A 256 -14.68 -3.99 13.19
CA ARG A 256 -15.55 -4.45 12.09
C ARG A 256 -15.29 -3.71 10.79
N LYS A 257 -15.14 -2.37 10.83
CA LYS A 257 -14.77 -1.58 9.65
C LYS A 257 -13.43 -2.02 9.07
N PHE A 258 -12.41 -2.20 9.90
CA PHE A 258 -11.09 -2.70 9.48
C PHE A 258 -11.18 -4.09 8.84
N THR A 259 -11.87 -5.04 9.49
CA THR A 259 -12.04 -6.39 8.92
C THR A 259 -12.86 -6.41 7.64
N SER A 260 -13.85 -5.50 7.50
CA SER A 260 -14.61 -5.34 6.25
C SER A 260 -13.72 -4.83 5.13
N TYR A 261 -12.91 -3.80 5.39
CA TYR A 261 -11.94 -3.28 4.42
C TYR A 261 -10.97 -4.37 3.92
N ILE A 262 -10.47 -5.19 4.85
CA ILE A 262 -9.62 -6.34 4.49
C ILE A 262 -10.41 -7.41 3.70
N SER A 263 -11.68 -7.64 4.05
CA SER A 263 -12.54 -8.53 3.28
C SER A 263 -12.77 -8.02 1.86
N ASP A 264 -12.92 -6.72 1.65
CA ASP A 264 -13.08 -6.11 0.32
C ASP A 264 -11.80 -6.27 -0.51
N ILE A 265 -10.62 -6.09 0.11
CA ILE A 265 -9.33 -6.39 -0.51
C ILE A 265 -9.28 -7.84 -1.00
N ARG A 266 -9.73 -8.79 -0.16
CA ARG A 266 -9.78 -10.22 -0.49
C ARG A 266 -10.72 -10.48 -1.65
N SER A 267 -11.92 -9.93 -1.63
CA SER A 267 -12.91 -10.12 -2.70
C SER A 267 -12.40 -9.58 -4.03
N ASN A 268 -11.85 -8.35 -4.04
CA ASN A 268 -11.31 -7.75 -5.26
C ASN A 268 -10.13 -8.55 -5.84
N TYR A 269 -9.25 -9.08 -4.98
CA TYR A 269 -8.15 -9.93 -5.44
C TYR A 269 -8.63 -11.20 -6.16
N TYR A 270 -9.67 -11.86 -5.65
CA TYR A 270 -10.22 -13.06 -6.30
C TYR A 270 -11.02 -12.72 -7.56
N ILE A 271 -11.65 -11.55 -7.64
CA ILE A 271 -12.27 -11.04 -8.86
C ILE A 271 -11.21 -10.81 -9.94
N ASP A 272 -10.07 -10.21 -9.61
CA ASP A 272 -8.98 -9.97 -10.56
C ASP A 272 -8.44 -11.30 -11.12
N ILE A 273 -8.21 -12.30 -10.25
CA ILE A 273 -7.79 -13.65 -10.67
C ILE A 273 -8.83 -14.29 -11.59
N TYR A 274 -10.12 -14.18 -11.24
CA TYR A 274 -11.20 -14.74 -12.06
C TYR A 274 -11.24 -14.10 -13.45
N ASN A 275 -11.18 -12.77 -13.51
CA ASN A 275 -11.19 -12.03 -14.78
C ASN A 275 -9.96 -12.39 -15.64
N ASN A 276 -8.78 -12.55 -15.03
CA ASN A 276 -7.59 -13.02 -15.74
C ASN A 276 -7.77 -14.44 -16.28
N ALA A 277 -8.39 -15.34 -15.50
CA ALA A 277 -8.68 -16.70 -15.94
C ALA A 277 -9.66 -16.72 -17.13
N VAL A 278 -10.73 -15.91 -17.07
CA VAL A 278 -11.71 -15.75 -18.16
C VAL A 278 -11.05 -15.19 -19.42
N HIS A 279 -10.25 -14.14 -19.28
CA HIS A 279 -9.52 -13.56 -20.41
C HIS A 279 -8.58 -14.58 -21.05
N ALA A 280 -7.85 -15.36 -20.24
CA ALA A 280 -6.97 -16.42 -20.73
C ALA A 280 -7.76 -17.53 -21.46
N MET A 281 -8.94 -17.90 -20.94
CA MET A 281 -9.81 -18.88 -21.57
C MET A 281 -10.35 -18.39 -22.91
N HIS A 282 -10.81 -17.14 -23.00
CA HIS A 282 -11.26 -16.56 -24.28
C HIS A 282 -10.14 -16.58 -25.32
N ALA A 283 -8.93 -16.14 -24.97
CA ALA A 283 -7.79 -16.20 -25.87
C ALA A 283 -7.46 -17.65 -26.30
N ALA A 284 -7.59 -18.62 -25.39
CA ALA A 284 -7.39 -20.04 -25.73
C ALA A 284 -8.41 -20.53 -26.75
N VAL A 285 -9.68 -20.17 -26.58
CA VAL A 285 -10.77 -20.49 -27.51
C VAL A 285 -10.56 -19.79 -28.85
N ASP A 286 -10.16 -18.52 -28.87
CA ASP A 286 -9.91 -17.76 -30.09
C ASP A 286 -8.80 -18.39 -30.93
N TYR A 287 -7.67 -18.75 -30.31
CA TYR A 287 -6.59 -19.46 -30.99
C TYR A 287 -7.03 -20.83 -31.52
N PHE A 288 -7.88 -21.55 -30.78
CA PHE A 288 -8.40 -22.85 -31.22
C PHE A 288 -9.39 -22.71 -32.38
N ASN A 289 -10.27 -21.71 -32.34
CA ASN A 289 -11.20 -21.41 -33.41
C ASN A 289 -10.48 -20.96 -34.68
N GLU A 290 -9.43 -20.12 -34.55
CA GLU A 290 -8.60 -19.76 -35.69
C GLU A 290 -7.91 -21.00 -36.27
N TYR A 291 -7.39 -21.90 -35.43
CA TYR A 291 -6.83 -23.17 -35.89
C TYR A 291 -7.86 -24.00 -36.69
N GLN A 292 -9.09 -24.14 -36.19
CA GLN A 292 -10.17 -24.86 -36.88
C GLN A 292 -10.55 -24.20 -38.22
N SER A 293 -10.57 -22.86 -38.26
CA SER A 293 -10.83 -22.11 -39.50
C SER A 293 -9.74 -22.35 -40.54
N GLN A 294 -8.46 -22.32 -40.14
CA GLN A 294 -7.32 -22.57 -41.02
C GLN A 294 -7.29 -24.02 -41.52
N LEU A 295 -7.83 -24.97 -40.78
CA LEU A 295 -7.96 -26.36 -41.20
C LEU A 295 -8.80 -26.55 -42.47
N GLY A 296 -9.80 -25.68 -42.68
CA GLY A 296 -10.70 -25.72 -43.86
C GLY A 296 -10.12 -25.10 -45.12
N ILE A 297 -8.95 -24.46 -45.06
CA ILE A 297 -8.31 -23.77 -46.19
C ILE A 297 -7.37 -24.73 -46.94
N ARG A 298 -7.40 -24.70 -48.27
CA ARG A 298 -6.49 -25.49 -49.11
C ARG A 298 -5.08 -24.87 -49.03
N ASN A 299 -4.05 -25.68 -48.72
CA ASN A 299 -2.64 -25.29 -48.54
C ASN A 299 -2.30 -24.46 -47.29
N SER A 300 -2.99 -24.65 -46.17
CA SER A 300 -2.68 -23.98 -44.91
C SER A 300 -1.26 -24.26 -44.41
N ASP A 301 -0.58 -23.23 -43.91
CA ASP A 301 0.78 -23.32 -43.39
C ASP A 301 0.85 -24.22 -42.14
N PRO A 302 1.55 -25.37 -42.18
CA PRO A 302 1.70 -26.26 -41.03
C PRO A 302 2.41 -25.63 -39.84
N LYS A 303 3.25 -24.61 -40.07
CA LYS A 303 3.91 -23.87 -38.99
C LYS A 303 2.88 -23.01 -38.24
N LYS A 304 2.08 -22.22 -38.97
CA LYS A 304 0.99 -21.43 -38.38
C LYS A 304 0.01 -22.29 -37.58
N LEU A 305 -0.40 -23.45 -38.10
CA LEU A 305 -1.30 -24.36 -37.38
C LEU A 305 -0.73 -24.85 -36.04
N ARG A 306 0.57 -25.18 -36.01
CA ARG A 306 1.26 -25.59 -34.78
C ARG A 306 1.39 -24.44 -33.78
N GLU A 307 1.64 -23.23 -34.26
CA GLU A 307 1.70 -22.02 -33.43
C GLU A 307 0.33 -21.74 -32.78
N LEU A 308 -0.76 -21.79 -33.55
CA LEU A 308 -2.11 -21.59 -33.03
C LEU A 308 -2.49 -22.62 -31.96
N LEU A 309 -2.25 -23.92 -32.21
CA LEU A 309 -2.49 -24.97 -31.21
C LEU A 309 -1.65 -24.79 -29.95
N SER A 310 -0.38 -24.40 -30.09
CA SER A 310 0.53 -24.17 -28.97
C SER A 310 0.09 -22.96 -28.14
N SER A 311 -0.28 -21.86 -28.80
CA SER A 311 -0.82 -20.66 -28.14
C SER A 311 -2.13 -20.96 -27.42
N SER A 312 -3.05 -21.68 -28.06
CA SER A 312 -4.30 -22.14 -27.44
C SER A 312 -4.03 -22.98 -26.18
N ARG A 313 -3.11 -23.95 -26.27
CA ARG A 313 -2.71 -24.79 -25.13
C ARG A 313 -2.13 -23.96 -23.98
N ASN A 314 -1.23 -23.04 -24.29
CA ASN A 314 -0.57 -22.20 -23.29
C ASN A 314 -1.57 -21.31 -22.55
N MET A 315 -2.52 -20.72 -23.28
CA MET A 315 -3.58 -19.88 -22.70
C MET A 315 -4.57 -20.71 -21.88
N ALA A 316 -4.93 -21.93 -22.32
CA ALA A 316 -5.77 -22.83 -21.53
C ALA A 316 -5.07 -23.28 -20.22
N GLU A 317 -3.75 -23.49 -20.26
CA GLU A 317 -2.97 -23.80 -19.06
C GLU A 317 -2.85 -22.59 -18.12
N LEU A 318 -2.76 -21.36 -18.66
CA LEU A 318 -2.81 -20.15 -17.86
C LEU A 318 -4.18 -19.99 -17.17
N ALA A 319 -5.28 -20.15 -17.91
CA ALA A 319 -6.63 -20.11 -17.35
C ALA A 319 -6.80 -21.13 -16.22
N TYR A 320 -6.29 -22.36 -16.40
CA TYR A 320 -6.31 -23.38 -15.36
C TYR A 320 -5.49 -22.99 -14.13
N ARG A 321 -4.28 -22.46 -14.33
CA ARG A 321 -3.40 -22.02 -13.23
C ARG A 321 -4.01 -20.88 -12.42
N GLU A 322 -4.73 -19.96 -13.06
CA GLU A 322 -5.43 -18.88 -12.35
C GLU A 322 -6.64 -19.40 -11.56
N ILE A 323 -7.51 -20.21 -12.18
CA ILE A 323 -8.75 -20.66 -11.52
C ILE A 323 -8.51 -21.58 -10.31
N ILE A 324 -7.36 -22.26 -10.22
CA ILE A 324 -7.02 -23.06 -9.04
C ILE A 324 -6.61 -22.23 -7.83
N ARG A 325 -6.23 -20.96 -8.03
CA ARG A 325 -5.88 -20.03 -6.95
C ARG A 325 -7.09 -19.47 -6.22
N ILE A 326 -8.29 -19.56 -6.79
CA ILE A 326 -9.51 -19.00 -6.19
C ILE A 326 -10.03 -19.91 -5.07
N VAL A 327 -10.22 -19.32 -3.89
CA VAL A 327 -10.89 -19.99 -2.77
C VAL A 327 -12.42 -19.88 -2.94
N PRO A 328 -13.18 -20.99 -2.96
CA PRO A 328 -14.62 -20.96 -3.18
C PRO A 328 -15.39 -20.15 -2.11
N GLY A 329 -16.44 -19.43 -2.53
CA GLY A 329 -17.28 -18.64 -1.62
C GLY A 329 -16.76 -17.23 -1.32
N SER A 330 -15.72 -16.77 -2.02
CA SER A 330 -15.12 -15.44 -1.90
C SER A 330 -15.83 -14.36 -2.71
N TYR A 331 -16.49 -14.74 -3.82
CA TYR A 331 -17.37 -13.91 -4.67
C TYR A 331 -17.90 -14.77 -5.82
N VAL A 332 -17.01 -15.60 -6.39
CA VAL A 332 -17.35 -16.64 -7.36
C VAL A 332 -17.85 -17.86 -6.62
N THR A 333 -19.01 -18.38 -7.03
CA THR A 333 -19.60 -19.56 -6.41
C THR A 333 -18.77 -20.81 -6.70
N SER A 334 -18.83 -21.77 -5.79
CA SER A 334 -18.24 -23.10 -6.01
C SER A 334 -18.78 -23.77 -7.29
N ALA A 335 -20.00 -23.45 -7.71
CA ALA A 335 -20.61 -23.96 -8.93
C ALA A 335 -19.97 -23.35 -10.19
N GLU A 336 -19.80 -22.02 -10.23
CA GLU A 336 -19.13 -21.32 -11.34
C GLU A 336 -17.68 -21.79 -11.49
N ILE A 337 -16.92 -21.90 -10.39
CA ILE A 337 -15.54 -22.42 -10.42
C ILE A 337 -15.49 -23.84 -11.01
N ARG A 338 -16.42 -24.71 -10.60
CA ARG A 338 -16.48 -26.10 -11.12
C ARG A 338 -16.84 -26.13 -12.60
N SER A 339 -17.83 -25.35 -13.03
CA SER A 339 -18.22 -25.24 -14.44
C SER A 339 -17.04 -24.80 -15.29
N PHE A 340 -16.42 -23.68 -14.92
CA PHE A 340 -15.30 -23.11 -15.66
C PHE A 340 -14.09 -24.04 -15.74
N ARG A 341 -13.79 -24.78 -14.67
CA ARG A 341 -12.76 -25.85 -14.70
C ARG A 341 -13.11 -26.97 -15.67
N GLY A 342 -14.39 -27.35 -15.75
CA GLY A 342 -14.91 -28.32 -16.71
C GLY A 342 -14.70 -27.87 -18.15
N ASP A 343 -15.00 -26.60 -18.44
CA ASP A 343 -14.83 -26.00 -19.77
C ASP A 343 -13.35 -25.97 -20.19
N ILE A 344 -12.46 -25.52 -19.30
CA ILE A 344 -11.00 -25.53 -19.54
C ILE A 344 -10.51 -26.95 -19.80
N THR A 345 -10.97 -27.93 -19.00
CA THR A 345 -10.56 -29.34 -19.15
C THR A 345 -11.00 -29.91 -20.50
N SER A 346 -12.22 -29.57 -20.94
CA SER A 346 -12.77 -30.00 -22.22
C SER A 346 -11.98 -29.41 -23.39
N LEU A 347 -11.65 -28.12 -23.34
CA LEU A 347 -10.82 -27.46 -24.34
C LEU A 347 -9.41 -28.07 -24.40
N LYS A 348 -8.76 -28.27 -23.24
CA LYS A 348 -7.43 -28.92 -23.18
C LYS A 348 -7.44 -30.31 -23.80
N LYS A 349 -8.52 -31.09 -23.62
CA LYS A 349 -8.69 -32.40 -24.23
C LYS A 349 -8.82 -32.31 -25.76
N ALA A 350 -9.59 -31.36 -26.27
CA ALA A 350 -9.73 -31.12 -27.70
C ALA A 350 -8.37 -30.76 -28.35
N ILE A 351 -7.65 -29.80 -27.76
CA ILE A 351 -6.31 -29.39 -28.22
C ILE A 351 -5.33 -30.57 -28.20
N ALA A 352 -5.34 -31.38 -27.13
CA ALA A 352 -4.47 -32.55 -27.02
C ALA A 352 -4.76 -33.62 -28.08
N SER A 353 -6.03 -33.80 -28.47
CA SER A 353 -6.41 -34.70 -29.56
C SER A 353 -5.82 -34.24 -30.89
N GLU A 354 -5.94 -32.96 -31.21
CA GLU A 354 -5.41 -32.35 -32.44
C GLU A 354 -3.88 -32.44 -32.51
N LEU A 355 -3.19 -32.24 -31.39
CA LEU A 355 -1.73 -32.38 -31.33
C LEU A 355 -1.27 -33.83 -31.58
N LYS A 356 -2.03 -34.83 -31.11
CA LYS A 356 -1.71 -36.24 -31.34
C LYS A 356 -1.92 -36.67 -32.78
N HIS A 357 -2.92 -36.14 -33.47
CA HIS A 357 -3.17 -36.46 -34.88
C HIS A 357 -2.12 -35.89 -35.85
N ARG A 358 -1.23 -35.01 -35.37
CA ARG A 358 -0.23 -34.29 -36.18
C ARG A 358 1.22 -34.61 -35.84
N GLN A 359 1.45 -35.51 -34.88
CA GLN A 359 2.75 -36.18 -34.66
C GLN A 359 2.77 -37.46 -35.51
#